data_AF-A0A538H814-F1
#
_entry.id   AF-A0A538H814-F1
#
_cell.length_a   1.000
_cell.length_b   1.000
_cell.length_c   1.000
_cell.angle_alpha   90.00
_cell.angle_beta   90.00
_cell.angle_gamma   90.00
#
_symmetry.space_group_name_H-M   'P 1'
#
loop_
_entity.id
_entity.type
_entity.pdbx_description
1 polymer ?
#
loop_
_entity_poly.entity_id
_entity_poly.type
_entity_poly.pdbx_seq_one_letter_code
_entity_poly.pdbx_strand_id
1 'polypeptide(L)'
;MHRRGRGACILIAALCASVLAPNTPASATSGLAPYKGLGTWIDVYDWSRTYGTASPLIGPADVDRMAADGVQTLYVQAAKWDAPTDVVDRDLLVPIIDRAKAVGIKVVAWYLPALVDPDTDVRRIVAIAHLGVDGVAV
;
A
#
# COMPACT_ATOMS: atom_id res chain seq x y z
N MET A 1 12.17 65.00 -41.72
CA MET A 1 11.03 64.68 -40.84
C MET A 1 10.64 63.21 -41.02
N HIS A 2 10.99 62.32 -40.08
CA HIS A 2 10.16 61.18 -39.66
C HIS A 2 10.79 60.51 -38.42
N ARG A 3 10.15 60.70 -37.27
CA ARG A 3 10.37 59.97 -36.01
C ARG A 3 9.51 58.71 -36.02
N ARG A 4 10.02 57.59 -35.48
CA ARG A 4 9.36 56.52 -34.68
C ARG A 4 10.25 55.27 -34.77
N GLY A 5 10.48 54.46 -33.74
CA GLY A 5 9.99 54.45 -32.37
C GLY A 5 10.93 53.59 -31.51
N ARG A 6 10.99 53.93 -30.22
CA ARG A 6 11.77 53.21 -29.20
C ARG A 6 10.96 51.99 -28.74
N GLY A 7 11.44 50.79 -29.04
CA GLY A 7 10.97 49.55 -28.39
C GLY A 7 11.82 49.27 -27.16
N ALA A 8 11.27 49.56 -25.98
CA ALA A 8 11.86 49.19 -24.71
C ALA A 8 11.59 47.70 -24.46
N CYS A 9 12.63 46.86 -24.53
CA CYS A 9 12.56 45.45 -24.15
C CYS A 9 12.90 45.36 -22.66
N ILE A 10 11.87 45.33 -21.82
CA ILE A 10 12.01 45.06 -20.38
C ILE A 10 12.21 43.55 -20.22
N LEU A 11 13.46 43.13 -20.02
CA LEU A 11 13.77 41.77 -19.58
C LEU A 11 13.57 41.69 -18.07
N ILE A 12 12.45 41.09 -17.65
CA ILE A 12 12.21 40.68 -16.27
C ILE A 12 13.03 39.41 -16.03
N ALA A 13 14.17 39.53 -15.34
CA ALA A 13 14.91 38.39 -14.83
C ALA A 13 14.15 37.81 -13.62
N ALA A 14 13.42 36.72 -13.82
CA ALA A 14 12.80 35.98 -12.72
C ALA A 14 13.89 35.18 -11.97
N LEU A 15 14.18 35.58 -10.74
CA LEU A 15 15.02 34.84 -9.81
C LEU A 15 14.26 33.58 -9.34
N CYS A 16 14.62 32.41 -9.85
CA CYS A 16 14.19 31.14 -9.26
C CYS A 16 15.00 30.90 -7.97
N ALA A 17 14.51 31.40 -6.84
CA ALA A 17 14.99 30.98 -5.53
C ALA A 17 14.36 29.63 -5.19
N SER A 18 15.05 28.54 -5.51
CA SER A 18 14.70 27.20 -5.05
C SER A 18 14.94 27.12 -3.54
N VAL A 19 13.85 27.12 -2.76
CA VAL A 19 13.90 26.80 -1.34
C VAL A 19 14.28 25.32 -1.23
N LEU A 20 15.52 25.04 -0.85
CA LEU A 20 15.95 23.71 -0.39
C LEU A 20 15.20 23.43 0.92
N ALA A 21 14.06 22.76 0.84
CA ALA A 21 13.46 22.16 2.03
C ALA A 21 14.45 21.11 2.57
N PRO A 22 14.74 21.09 3.88
CA PRO A 22 15.58 20.05 4.45
C PRO A 22 14.92 18.69 4.22
N ASN A 23 15.63 17.80 3.55
CA ASN A 23 15.22 16.42 3.34
C ASN A 23 15.38 15.70 4.69
N THR A 24 14.38 15.79 5.56
CA THR A 24 14.37 15.03 6.82
C THR A 24 14.48 13.55 6.45
N PRO A 25 15.57 12.84 6.82
CA PRO A 25 15.65 11.42 6.56
C PRO A 25 14.47 10.73 7.23
N ALA A 26 13.69 9.98 6.47
CA ALA A 26 12.66 9.11 7.02
C ALA A 26 13.31 8.25 8.11
N SER A 27 12.77 8.32 9.33
CA SER A 27 13.34 7.63 10.47
C SER A 27 13.28 6.11 10.22
N ALA A 28 14.42 5.52 9.85
CA ALA A 28 14.54 4.10 9.47
C ALA A 28 14.28 3.11 10.63
N THR A 29 13.95 3.62 11.82
CA THR A 29 13.60 2.83 13.00
C THR A 29 12.20 2.18 12.92
N SER A 30 11.37 2.51 11.90
CA SER A 30 9.97 2.05 11.84
C SER A 30 9.72 0.76 11.04
N GLY A 31 10.70 0.23 10.29
CA GLY A 31 10.45 -0.92 9.39
C GLY A 31 10.10 -2.23 10.11
N LEU A 32 10.57 -2.42 11.34
CA LEU A 32 10.31 -3.63 12.13
C LEU A 32 9.02 -3.56 12.95
N ALA A 33 8.38 -2.40 13.05
CA ALA A 33 7.21 -2.22 13.90
C ALA A 33 6.05 -3.19 13.57
N PRO A 34 5.72 -3.46 12.28
CA PRO A 34 4.68 -4.43 11.94
C PRO A 34 5.03 -5.87 12.31
N TYR A 35 6.29 -6.17 12.58
CA TYR A 35 6.76 -7.54 12.86
C TYR A 35 6.96 -7.81 14.36
N LYS A 36 6.40 -6.96 15.24
CA LYS A 36 6.48 -7.10 16.69
C LYS A 36 5.11 -7.43 17.29
N GLY A 37 5.11 -8.18 18.40
CA GLY A 37 3.90 -8.49 19.16
C GLY A 37 3.09 -9.65 18.57
N LEU A 38 1.83 -9.75 18.99
CA LEU A 38 0.92 -10.79 18.54
C LEU A 38 0.44 -10.49 17.11
N GLY A 39 0.75 -11.37 16.18
CA GLY A 39 0.25 -11.33 14.81
C GLY A 39 -0.76 -12.43 14.53
N THR A 40 -1.62 -12.20 13.55
CA THR A 40 -2.51 -13.22 12.97
C THR A 40 -2.38 -13.26 11.44
N TRP A 41 -2.64 -14.42 10.85
CA TRP A 41 -2.57 -14.66 9.41
C TRP A 41 -3.96 -14.94 8.86
N ILE A 42 -4.25 -14.36 7.69
CA ILE A 42 -5.37 -14.78 6.84
C ILE A 42 -4.88 -14.94 5.40
N ASP A 43 -5.45 -15.89 4.68
CA ASP A 43 -5.13 -16.18 3.28
C ASP A 43 -6.33 -15.98 2.35
N VAL A 44 -6.12 -16.12 1.04
CA VAL A 44 -7.19 -15.88 0.06
C VAL A 44 -8.40 -16.82 0.23
N TYR A 45 -8.26 -17.96 0.90
CA TYR A 45 -9.38 -18.87 1.18
C TYR A 45 -10.26 -18.37 2.33
N ASP A 46 -9.73 -17.52 3.22
CA ASP A 46 -10.47 -16.95 4.34
C ASP A 46 -11.37 -15.76 3.92
N TRP A 47 -10.83 -14.85 3.10
CA TRP A 47 -11.44 -13.52 2.88
C TRP A 47 -11.88 -13.25 1.44
N SER A 48 -11.43 -14.04 0.46
CA SER A 48 -11.73 -13.77 -0.96
C SER A 48 -12.91 -14.59 -1.50
N ARG A 49 -13.53 -14.12 -2.58
CA ARG A 49 -14.49 -14.89 -3.37
C ARG A 49 -13.80 -15.73 -4.45
N THR A 50 -12.67 -15.25 -4.96
CA THR A 50 -11.92 -15.88 -6.06
C THR A 50 -11.43 -17.27 -5.66
N TYR A 51 -11.01 -17.45 -4.41
CA TYR A 51 -10.48 -18.72 -3.90
C TYR A 51 -11.32 -19.34 -2.78
N GLY A 52 -12.03 -18.51 -2.01
CA GLY A 52 -12.88 -18.95 -0.92
C GLY A 52 -14.31 -19.24 -1.37
N THR A 53 -15.27 -18.68 -0.63
CA THR A 53 -16.71 -18.85 -0.92
C THR A 53 -17.35 -17.54 -1.36
N ALA A 54 -18.58 -17.59 -1.87
CA ALA A 54 -19.35 -16.39 -2.21
C ALA A 54 -19.58 -15.45 -1.01
N SER A 55 -19.53 -15.97 0.22
CA SER A 55 -19.61 -15.22 1.47
C SER A 55 -18.34 -15.44 2.29
N PRO A 56 -17.32 -14.57 2.15
CA PRO A 56 -16.07 -14.71 2.88
C PRO A 56 -16.24 -14.92 4.38
N LEU A 57 -15.38 -15.75 4.97
CA LEU A 57 -15.41 -16.07 6.40
C LEU A 57 -14.86 -14.91 7.24
N ILE A 58 -13.91 -14.16 6.68
CA ILE A 58 -13.26 -13.03 7.33
C ILE A 58 -13.59 -11.74 6.60
N GLY A 59 -14.04 -10.74 7.35
CA GLY A 59 -14.24 -9.38 6.91
C GLY A 59 -13.90 -8.34 7.98
N PRO A 60 -14.31 -7.07 7.78
CA PRO A 60 -13.99 -5.98 8.70
C PRO A 60 -14.44 -6.21 10.16
N ALA A 61 -15.57 -6.88 10.39
CA ALA A 61 -16.05 -7.19 11.73
C ALA A 61 -15.12 -8.15 12.49
N ASP A 62 -14.43 -9.04 11.78
CA ASP A 62 -13.48 -9.97 12.38
C ASP A 62 -12.18 -9.28 12.77
N VAL A 63 -11.80 -8.23 12.03
CA VAL A 63 -10.67 -7.36 12.38
C VAL A 63 -10.93 -6.65 13.72
N ASP A 64 -12.17 -6.28 14.00
CA ASP A 64 -12.53 -5.72 15.32
C ASP A 64 -12.35 -6.73 16.44
N ARG A 65 -12.73 -7.99 16.19
CA ARG A 65 -12.52 -9.08 17.16
C ARG A 65 -11.03 -9.34 17.37
N MET A 66 -10.24 -9.39 16.29
CA MET A 66 -8.78 -9.50 16.36
C MET A 66 -8.18 -8.39 17.24
N ALA A 67 -8.61 -7.14 17.05
CA ALA A 67 -8.13 -6.02 17.86
C ALA A 67 -8.52 -6.17 19.34
N ALA A 68 -9.76 -6.58 19.61
CA ALA A 68 -10.23 -6.86 20.97
C ALA A 68 -9.45 -8.00 21.66
N ASP A 69 -9.00 -9.00 20.89
CA ASP A 69 -8.18 -10.11 21.33
C ASP A 69 -6.68 -9.75 21.47
N GLY A 70 -6.31 -8.49 21.19
CA GLY A 70 -4.95 -7.98 21.38
C GLY A 70 -4.00 -8.22 20.20
N VAL A 71 -4.52 -8.59 19.03
CA VAL A 71 -3.73 -8.66 17.79
C VAL A 71 -3.20 -7.27 17.45
N GLN A 72 -1.91 -7.20 17.12
CA GLN A 72 -1.22 -5.98 16.73
C GLN A 72 -0.89 -5.94 15.24
N THR A 73 -0.77 -7.11 14.60
CA THR A 73 -0.47 -7.22 13.17
C THR A 73 -1.38 -8.23 12.47
N LEU A 74 -1.99 -7.80 11.37
CA LEU A 74 -2.65 -8.67 10.40
C LEU A 74 -1.73 -8.91 9.21
N TYR A 75 -1.38 -10.17 9.00
CA TYR A 75 -0.71 -10.61 7.79
C TYR A 75 -1.74 -11.16 6.81
N VAL A 76 -1.97 -10.48 5.69
CA VAL A 76 -3.06 -10.80 4.76
C VAL A 76 -2.53 -11.17 3.38
N GLN A 77 -2.93 -12.32 2.85
CA GLN A 77 -2.55 -12.68 1.48
C GLN A 77 -3.31 -11.77 0.53
N ALA A 78 -2.61 -10.96 -0.25
CA ALA A 78 -3.23 -9.99 -1.15
C ALA A 78 -3.23 -10.47 -2.61
N ALA A 79 -2.37 -11.42 -2.95
CA ALA A 79 -2.29 -12.05 -4.27
C ALA A 79 -1.75 -13.49 -4.19
N LYS A 80 -1.95 -14.24 -5.28
CA LYS A 80 -1.46 -15.62 -5.44
C LYS A 80 -1.00 -15.83 -6.88
N TRP A 81 -0.03 -16.72 -7.09
CA TRP A 81 0.60 -16.93 -8.40
C TRP A 81 -0.37 -17.22 -9.56
N ASP A 82 -1.51 -17.86 -9.29
CA ASP A 82 -2.56 -18.19 -10.27
C ASP A 82 -3.73 -17.20 -10.29
N ALA A 83 -3.62 -16.05 -9.59
CA ALA A 83 -4.69 -15.07 -9.51
C ALA A 83 -4.91 -14.40 -10.87
N PRO A 84 -6.19 -14.20 -11.29
CA PRO A 84 -6.50 -13.54 -12.55
C PRO A 84 -6.18 -12.02 -12.53
N THR A 85 -5.89 -11.47 -11.36
CA THR A 85 -5.62 -10.04 -11.13
C THR A 85 -4.36 -9.84 -10.29
N ASP A 86 -3.82 -8.62 -10.30
CA ASP A 86 -2.62 -8.29 -9.51
C ASP A 86 -2.90 -8.18 -8.00
N VAL A 87 -4.16 -7.90 -7.63
CA VAL A 87 -4.69 -7.93 -6.26
C VAL A 87 -5.99 -8.70 -6.32
N VAL A 88 -6.11 -9.76 -5.52
CA VAL A 88 -7.32 -10.58 -5.43
C VAL A 88 -8.44 -9.73 -4.85
N ASP A 89 -9.68 -9.89 -5.37
CA ASP A 89 -10.92 -9.26 -4.85
C ASP A 89 -10.71 -7.93 -4.12
N ARG A 90 -10.13 -6.94 -4.83
CA ARG A 90 -9.67 -5.67 -4.24
C ARG A 90 -10.78 -4.96 -3.47
N ASP A 91 -12.04 -5.10 -3.92
CA ASP A 91 -13.24 -4.55 -3.27
C ASP A 91 -13.52 -5.13 -1.89
N LEU A 92 -13.08 -6.36 -1.62
CA LEU A 92 -13.18 -7.02 -0.30
C LEU A 92 -11.93 -6.79 0.55
N LEU A 93 -10.75 -6.80 -0.07
CA LEU A 93 -9.48 -6.64 0.65
C LEU A 93 -9.31 -5.24 1.25
N VAL A 94 -9.62 -4.18 0.48
CA VAL A 94 -9.40 -2.80 0.93
C VAL A 94 -10.18 -2.49 2.22
N PRO A 95 -11.47 -2.83 2.36
CA PRO A 95 -12.20 -2.67 3.62
C PRO A 95 -11.57 -3.36 4.84
N ILE A 96 -10.94 -4.53 4.66
CA ILE A 96 -10.23 -5.25 5.74
C ILE A 96 -9.00 -4.44 6.17
N ILE A 97 -8.20 -3.96 5.19
CA ILE A 97 -7.00 -3.15 5.43
C ILE A 97 -7.37 -1.82 6.11
N ASP A 98 -8.39 -1.14 5.60
CA ASP A 98 -8.86 0.13 6.15
C ASP A 98 -9.37 -0.04 7.58
N ARG A 99 -10.09 -1.14 7.87
CA ARG A 99 -10.56 -1.42 9.22
C ARG A 99 -9.42 -1.69 10.17
N ALA A 100 -8.43 -2.50 9.77
CA ALA A 100 -7.24 -2.78 10.58
C ALA A 100 -6.54 -1.48 10.98
N LYS A 101 -6.32 -0.59 10.01
CA LYS A 101 -5.71 0.72 10.25
C LYS A 101 -6.55 1.58 11.19
N ALA A 102 -7.88 1.59 11.03
CA ALA A 102 -8.78 2.34 11.89
C ALA A 102 -8.75 1.88 13.36
N VAL A 103 -8.47 0.59 13.62
CA VAL A 103 -8.37 0.02 14.98
C VAL A 103 -6.93 -0.14 15.47
N GLY A 104 -5.95 0.39 14.73
CA GLY A 104 -4.54 0.39 15.14
C GLY A 104 -3.80 -0.92 14.89
N ILE A 105 -4.39 -1.88 14.17
CA ILE A 105 -3.70 -3.08 13.69
C ILE A 105 -2.82 -2.70 12.49
N LYS A 106 -1.55 -3.14 12.56
CA LYS A 106 -0.59 -3.05 11.45
C LYS A 106 -0.89 -4.08 10.39
N VAL A 107 -0.68 -3.75 9.13
CA VAL A 107 -0.96 -4.67 8.01
C VAL A 107 0.33 -5.02 7.28
N VAL A 108 0.58 -6.31 7.13
CA VAL A 108 1.61 -6.84 6.22
C VAL A 108 0.90 -7.60 5.11
N ALA A 109 0.90 -7.05 3.90
CA ALA A 109 0.37 -7.78 2.74
C ALA A 109 1.39 -8.82 2.30
N TRP A 110 0.96 -10.03 1.99
CA TRP A 110 1.85 -11.06 1.45
C TRP A 110 1.36 -11.64 0.13
N TYR A 111 2.31 -12.14 -0.66
CA TYR A 111 2.09 -12.71 -1.98
C TYR A 111 2.74 -14.09 -2.04
N LEU A 112 2.05 -15.10 -2.60
CA LEU A 112 2.64 -16.41 -2.88
C LEU A 112 3.08 -16.51 -4.35
N PRO A 113 4.38 -16.37 -4.68
CA PRO A 113 4.89 -16.45 -6.05
C PRO A 113 5.01 -17.89 -6.54
N ALA A 114 4.98 -18.08 -7.85
CA ALA A 114 5.45 -19.32 -8.48
C ALA A 114 6.93 -19.22 -8.91
N LEU A 115 7.48 -17.99 -9.03
CA LEU A 115 8.85 -17.72 -9.50
C LEU A 115 9.14 -18.24 -10.92
N VAL A 116 8.09 -18.50 -11.71
CA VAL A 116 8.17 -18.90 -13.12
C VAL A 116 8.26 -17.68 -14.04
N ASP A 117 7.53 -16.61 -13.70
CA ASP A 117 7.57 -15.32 -14.37
C ASP A 117 7.81 -14.22 -13.33
N PRO A 118 9.10 -13.87 -13.07
CA PRO A 118 9.46 -12.86 -12.10
C PRO A 118 8.86 -11.48 -12.39
N ASP A 119 8.60 -11.14 -13.65
CA ASP A 119 7.98 -9.86 -13.99
C ASP A 119 6.54 -9.82 -13.48
N THR A 120 5.80 -10.92 -13.62
CA THR A 120 4.45 -11.04 -13.04
C THR A 120 4.48 -11.00 -11.52
N ASP A 121 5.43 -11.71 -10.90
CA ASP A 121 5.59 -11.71 -9.44
C ASP A 121 5.90 -10.30 -8.89
N VAL A 122 6.81 -9.57 -9.54
CA VAL A 122 7.15 -8.18 -9.16
C VAL A 122 5.95 -7.24 -9.34
N ARG A 123 5.21 -7.34 -10.46
CA ARG A 123 4.01 -6.50 -10.67
C ARG A 123 3.00 -6.68 -9.54
N ARG A 124 2.76 -7.92 -9.10
CA ARG A 124 1.86 -8.23 -7.98
C ARG A 124 2.38 -7.67 -6.65
N ILE A 125 3.66 -7.87 -6.33
CA ILE A 125 4.29 -7.31 -5.11
C ILE A 125 4.14 -5.79 -5.06
N VAL A 126 4.40 -5.09 -6.18
CA VAL A 126 4.23 -3.63 -6.28
C VAL A 126 2.75 -3.23 -6.13
N ALA A 127 1.84 -3.97 -6.74
CA ALA A 127 0.41 -3.68 -6.65
C ALA A 127 -0.12 -3.78 -5.22
N ILE A 128 0.33 -4.77 -4.44
CA ILE A 128 -0.09 -4.94 -3.04
C ILE A 128 0.59 -3.94 -2.10
N ALA A 129 1.82 -3.51 -2.40
CA ALA A 129 2.53 -2.47 -1.64
C ALA A 129 1.78 -1.12 -1.68
N HIS A 130 1.06 -0.84 -2.78
CA HIS A 130 0.27 0.37 -2.95
C HIS A 130 -1.11 0.34 -2.27
N LEU A 131 -1.44 -0.70 -1.50
CA LEU A 131 -2.69 -0.76 -0.73
C LEU A 131 -2.63 0.04 0.59
N GLY A 132 -1.52 0.73 0.85
CA GLY A 132 -1.34 1.51 2.08
C GLY A 132 -1.12 0.64 3.32
N VAL A 133 -0.43 -0.49 3.13
CA VAL A 133 0.01 -1.42 4.18
C VAL A 133 1.29 -0.93 4.87
N ASP A 134 1.58 -1.48 6.05
CA ASP A 134 2.78 -1.15 6.82
C ASP A 134 4.00 -2.01 6.43
N GLY A 135 3.79 -3.11 5.70
CA GLY A 135 4.86 -3.98 5.20
C GLY A 135 4.40 -4.91 4.07
N VAL A 136 5.38 -5.52 3.39
CA VAL A 136 5.14 -6.54 2.35
C VAL A 136 6.00 -7.76 2.63
N ALA A 137 5.44 -8.95 2.41
CA ALA A 137 6.13 -10.24 2.48
C ALA A 137 5.88 -11.09 1.22
N VAL A 138 6.73 -12.10 1.03
CA VAL A 138 6.72 -13.05 -0.09
C VAL A 138 6.89 -14.46 0.47
#